data_AF-A0A484H0V4-F1
#
_entry.id   AF-A0A484H0V4-F1
#
_cell.length_a   1.000
_cell.length_b   1.000
_cell.length_c   1.000
_cell.angle_alpha   90.00
_cell.angle_beta   90.00
_cell.angle_gamma   90.00
#
_symmetry.space_group_name_H-M   'P 1'
#
loop_
_entity.id
_entity.type
_entity.pdbx_description
1 polymer ?
#
loop_
_entity_poly.entity_id
_entity_poly.type
_entity_poly.pdbx_seq_one_letter_code
_entity_poly.pdbx_strand_id
1 'polypeptide(L)'
;MKFPCCVLEVLLCALAVAARGQEMYAPYSIRIEGDITLGELFPMHAKGPSGVPCGDIKRENGIHRLEAILHALDQINSDPNLLPNVTLGARILDTCSRDTYALEQSLTFV
;
A
#
# COMPACT_ATOMS: atom_id res chain seq x y z
N MET A 1 35.45 22.46 -17.14
CA MET A 1 34.99 21.28 -17.91
C MET A 1 34.55 20.19 -16.92
N LYS A 2 33.28 20.21 -16.47
CA LYS A 2 32.69 19.22 -15.53
C LYS A 2 31.16 19.40 -15.47
N PHE A 3 30.50 19.39 -16.62
CA PHE A 3 29.05 19.54 -16.75
C PHE A 3 28.27 18.33 -17.32
N PRO A 4 28.86 17.23 -17.85
CA PRO A 4 28.06 16.16 -18.46
C PRO A 4 27.42 15.18 -17.46
N CYS A 5 27.87 15.13 -16.19
CA CYS A 5 27.38 14.14 -15.22
C CYS A 5 26.00 14.49 -14.64
N CYS A 6 25.75 15.77 -14.34
CA CYS A 6 24.44 16.22 -13.84
C CYS A 6 23.31 15.98 -14.83
N VAL A 7 23.58 16.14 -16.13
CA VAL A 7 22.56 15.96 -17.16
C VAL A 7 22.13 14.49 -17.25
N LEU A 8 23.08 13.57 -17.11
CA LEU A 8 22.81 12.13 -17.17
C LEU A 8 21.99 11.66 -15.95
N GLU A 9 22.29 12.15 -14.75
CA GLU A 9 21.51 11.84 -13.54
C GLU A 9 20.08 12.38 -13.62
N VAL A 10 19.90 13.62 -14.11
CA VAL A 10 18.57 14.22 -14.30
C VAL A 10 17.75 13.42 -15.32
N LEU A 11 18.39 12.97 -16.40
CA LEU A 11 17.72 12.15 -17.42
C LEU A 11 17.33 10.78 -16.88
N LEU A 12 18.21 10.12 -16.10
CA LEU A 12 17.90 8.85 -15.43
C LEU A 12 16.74 8.99 -14.45
N CYS A 13 16.73 10.04 -13.63
CA CYS A 13 15.61 10.35 -12.73
C CYS A 13 14.31 10.56 -13.51
N ALA A 14 14.34 11.33 -14.60
CA ALA A 14 13.15 11.59 -15.42
C ALA A 14 12.61 10.30 -16.06
N LEU A 15 13.49 9.42 -16.56
CA LEU A 15 13.11 8.13 -17.12
C LEU A 15 12.56 7.17 -16.04
N ALA A 16 13.16 7.15 -14.84
CA ALA A 16 12.67 6.35 -13.72
C ALA A 16 11.28 6.81 -13.25
N VAL A 17 11.02 8.12 -13.22
CA VAL A 17 9.70 8.67 -12.89
C VAL A 17 8.68 8.35 -13.99
N ALA A 18 9.06 8.46 -15.27
CA ALA A 18 8.20 8.10 -16.40
C ALA A 18 7.88 6.59 -16.46
N ALA A 19 8.77 5.74 -15.94
CA ALA A 19 8.57 4.29 -15.87
C ALA A 19 7.71 3.84 -14.69
N ARG A 20 7.39 4.71 -13.72
CA ARG A 20 6.45 4.37 -12.63
C ARG A 20 5.03 4.35 -13.18
N GLY A 21 4.56 3.15 -13.52
CA GLY A 21 3.14 2.89 -13.79
C GLY A 21 2.29 3.31 -12.59
N GLN A 22 1.52 4.38 -12.75
CA GLN A 22 0.44 4.67 -11.80
C GLN A 22 -0.72 3.73 -12.12
N GLU A 23 -0.87 2.69 -11.32
CA GLU A 23 -1.99 1.77 -11.37
C GLU A 23 -3.26 2.48 -10.83
N MET A 24 -4.02 3.04 -11.77
CA MET A 24 -5.18 3.91 -11.53
C MET A 24 -6.46 3.11 -11.22
N TYR A 25 -6.44 2.28 -10.17
CA TYR A 25 -7.64 1.48 -9.84
C TYR A 25 -8.04 1.43 -8.35
N ALA A 26 -7.30 2.05 -7.43
CA ALA A 26 -7.73 2.16 -6.02
C ALA A 26 -7.36 3.52 -5.40
N PRO A 27 -8.19 4.57 -5.60
CA PRO A 27 -7.91 5.91 -5.07
C PRO A 27 -7.88 6.00 -3.53
N TYR A 28 -8.36 4.95 -2.83
CA TYR A 28 -8.41 4.87 -1.36
C TYR A 28 -7.52 3.75 -0.80
N SER A 29 -6.38 3.48 -1.44
CA SER A 29 -5.39 2.51 -0.98
C SER A 29 -4.19 3.18 -0.31
N ILE A 30 -3.67 2.57 0.74
CA ILE A 30 -2.33 2.90 1.25
C ILE A 30 -1.35 2.02 0.50
N ARG A 31 -0.30 2.62 -0.07
CA ARG A 31 0.74 1.89 -0.80
C ARG A 31 2.12 2.20 -0.24
N ILE A 32 2.80 1.14 0.17
CA ILE A 32 4.18 1.10 0.62
C ILE A 32 4.93 0.29 -0.43
N GLU A 33 5.91 0.91 -1.06
CA GLU A 33 6.71 0.29 -2.11
C GLU A 33 7.72 -0.69 -1.48
N GLY A 34 7.99 -1.79 -2.19
CA GLY A 34 9.00 -2.78 -1.84
C GLY A 34 9.17 -3.77 -2.98
N ASP A 35 10.19 -4.61 -2.88
CA ASP A 35 10.47 -5.66 -3.88
C ASP A 35 9.31 -6.68 -3.98
N ILE A 36 8.66 -6.95 -2.84
CA ILE A 36 7.45 -7.77 -2.76
C ILE A 36 6.36 -6.96 -2.08
N THR A 37 5.19 -6.83 -2.71
CA THR A 37 4.05 -6.10 -2.14
C THR A 37 3.03 -7.08 -1.55
N LEU A 38 2.71 -6.92 -0.27
CA LEU A 38 1.63 -7.68 0.39
C LEU A 38 0.27 -6.98 0.18
N GLY A 39 -0.71 -7.69 -0.39
CA GLY A 39 -2.08 -7.21 -0.54
C GLY A 39 -2.89 -7.46 0.73
N GLU A 40 -3.30 -6.41 1.43
CA GLU A 40 -3.92 -6.49 2.75
C GLU A 40 -5.31 -5.86 2.78
N LEU A 41 -6.24 -6.48 3.53
CA LEU A 41 -7.62 -6.02 3.69
C LEU A 41 -7.97 -5.89 5.17
N PHE A 42 -8.39 -4.69 5.59
CA PHE A 42 -8.80 -4.44 6.97
C PHE A 42 -10.24 -3.91 7.06
N PRO A 43 -10.99 -4.22 8.12
CA PRO A 43 -12.28 -3.60 8.40
C PRO A 43 -12.07 -2.29 9.18
N MET A 44 -11.52 -1.27 8.53
CA MET A 44 -11.23 0.02 9.15
C MET A 44 -12.51 0.80 9.43
N HIS A 45 -13.51 0.71 8.56
CA HIS A 45 -14.84 1.25 8.79
C HIS A 45 -15.88 0.16 9.07
N ALA A 46 -16.91 0.54 9.81
CA ALA A 46 -18.16 -0.21 9.94
C ALA A 46 -18.95 -0.19 8.63
N LYS A 47 -19.97 -1.05 8.55
CA LYS A 47 -20.92 -1.02 7.44
C LYS A 47 -21.73 0.28 7.50
N GLY A 48 -21.72 1.04 6.40
CA GLY A 48 -22.51 2.27 6.28
C GLY A 48 -24.03 2.00 6.24
N PRO A 49 -24.86 3.01 6.57
CA PRO A 49 -26.31 2.96 6.36
C PRO A 49 -26.65 2.84 4.86
N SER A 50 -27.90 2.50 4.54
CA SER A 50 -28.37 2.24 3.18
C SER A 50 -27.91 3.31 2.17
N GLY A 51 -27.14 2.88 1.16
CA GLY A 51 -26.60 3.75 0.10
C GLY A 51 -25.22 4.33 0.36
N VAL A 52 -24.72 4.30 1.61
CA VAL A 52 -23.37 4.75 1.96
C VAL A 52 -22.44 3.53 2.03
N PRO A 53 -21.27 3.54 1.36
CA PRO A 53 -20.38 2.38 1.32
C PRO A 53 -19.82 2.04 2.71
N CYS A 54 -19.40 3.04 3.49
CA CYS A 54 -18.67 2.90 4.75
C CYS A 54 -19.33 3.72 5.87
N GLY A 55 -19.24 3.25 7.11
CA GLY A 55 -19.76 3.89 8.32
C GLY A 55 -18.62 4.42 9.21
N ASP A 56 -18.81 4.40 10.53
CA ASP A 56 -17.82 4.91 11.49
C ASP A 56 -16.52 4.10 11.51
N ILE A 57 -15.42 4.75 11.94
CA ILE A 57 -14.10 4.11 12.09
C ILE A 57 -14.09 3.15 13.29
N LYS A 58 -13.61 1.93 13.06
CA LYS A 58 -13.39 0.88 14.06
C LYS A 58 -11.94 0.95 14.56
N ARG A 59 -11.72 1.65 15.68
CA ARG A 59 -10.37 1.84 16.25
C ARG A 59 -9.70 0.52 16.61
N GLU A 60 -10.34 -0.31 17.42
CA GLU A 60 -9.73 -1.52 17.99
C GLU A 60 -9.60 -2.67 16.97
N ASN A 61 -10.63 -2.92 16.17
CA ASN A 61 -10.65 -4.05 15.24
C ASN A 61 -10.27 -3.69 13.80
N GLY A 62 -10.08 -2.40 13.51
CA GLY A 62 -9.64 -1.89 12.21
C GLY A 62 -8.26 -1.27 12.33
N ILE A 63 -8.17 -0.08 12.94
CA ILE A 63 -6.95 0.73 12.98
C ILE A 63 -5.81 0.05 13.76
N HIS A 64 -6.08 -0.59 14.91
CA HIS A 64 -5.00 -1.28 15.63
C HIS A 64 -4.43 -2.47 14.85
N ARG A 65 -5.24 -3.14 14.01
CA ARG A 65 -4.78 -4.25 13.18
C ARG A 65 -3.95 -3.76 12.01
N LEU A 66 -4.36 -2.65 11.41
CA LEU A 66 -3.57 -1.94 10.41
C LEU A 66 -2.19 -1.57 10.98
N GLU A 67 -2.17 -0.91 12.14
CA GLU A 67 -0.92 -0.51 12.80
C GLU A 67 -0.04 -1.70 13.15
N ALA A 68 -0.64 -2.81 13.59
CA ALA A 68 0.11 -4.04 13.88
C ALA A 68 0.83 -4.60 12.65
N ILE A 69 0.21 -4.56 11.47
CA ILE A 69 0.85 -5.00 10.22
C ILE A 69 1.91 -4.01 9.75
N LEU A 70 1.67 -2.71 9.85
CA LEU A 70 2.70 -1.70 9.55
C LEU A 70 3.92 -1.86 10.45
N HIS A 71 3.71 -2.06 11.74
CA HIS A 71 4.77 -2.31 12.70
C HIS A 71 5.51 -3.63 12.42
N ALA A 72 4.80 -4.67 11.99
CA ALA A 72 5.42 -5.93 11.59
C ALA A 72 6.30 -5.77 10.34
N LEU A 73 5.84 -5.02 9.34
CA LEU A 73 6.64 -4.70 8.14
C LEU A 73 7.93 -3.98 8.51
N ASP A 74 7.86 -3.00 9.41
CA ASP A 74 9.04 -2.28 9.90
C ASP A 74 10.03 -3.22 10.61
N GLN A 75 9.53 -4.12 11.46
CA GLN A 75 10.38 -5.11 12.15
C GLN A 75 11.04 -6.07 11.15
N ILE A 76 10.31 -6.55 10.14
CA ILE A 76 10.85 -7.46 9.14
C ILE A 76 11.92 -6.76 8.29
N ASN A 77 11.62 -5.58 7.77
CA ASN A 77 12.54 -4.84 6.90
C ASN A 77 13.78 -4.30 7.64
N SER A 78 13.76 -4.24 8.98
CA SER A 78 14.91 -3.82 9.80
C SER A 78 15.77 -4.98 10.32
N ASP A 79 15.29 -6.22 10.26
CA ASP A 79 16.06 -7.40 10.70
C ASP A 79 16.97 -7.90 9.56
N PRO A 80 18.31 -7.79 9.67
CA PRO A 80 19.23 -8.24 8.63
C PRO A 80 19.24 -9.77 8.45
N ASN A 81 18.66 -10.54 9.36
CA ASN A 81 18.59 -12.01 9.27
C ASN A 81 17.29 -12.49 8.61
N LEU A 82 16.30 -11.62 8.42
CA LEU A 82 15.00 -11.97 7.86
C LEU A 82 14.84 -11.31 6.49
N LEU A 83 14.66 -12.13 5.44
CA LEU A 83 14.54 -11.68 4.06
C LEU A 83 15.71 -10.76 3.59
N PRO A 84 16.97 -11.20 3.70
CA PRO A 84 18.11 -10.37 3.31
C PRO A 84 18.04 -10.00 1.82
N ASN A 85 18.25 -8.73 1.51
CA ASN A 85 18.17 -8.14 0.16
C ASN A 85 16.77 -8.13 -0.47
N VAL A 86 15.70 -8.28 0.33
CA VAL A 86 14.32 -8.16 -0.14
C VAL A 86 13.57 -7.23 0.81
N THR A 87 12.95 -6.20 0.26
CA THR A 87 12.09 -5.28 1.00
C THR A 87 10.62 -5.67 0.82
N LEU A 88 9.89 -5.76 1.93
CA LEU A 88 8.45 -5.94 1.92
C LEU A 88 7.76 -4.58 1.85
N GLY A 89 6.97 -4.39 0.79
CA GLY A 89 5.97 -3.35 0.68
C GLY A 89 4.58 -3.89 1.05
N ALA A 90 3.58 -3.01 1.00
CA ALA A 90 2.19 -3.38 1.25
C ALA A 90 1.23 -2.50 0.48
N ARG A 91 0.10 -3.08 0.09
CA ARG A 91 -1.03 -2.38 -0.51
C ARG A 91 -2.27 -2.70 0.30
N ILE A 92 -2.73 -1.70 1.03
CA ILE A 92 -3.75 -1.87 2.07
C ILE A 92 -5.05 -1.22 1.63
N LEU A 93 -6.15 -1.95 1.78
CA LEU A 93 -7.49 -1.55 1.38
C LEU A 93 -8.49 -1.74 2.53
N ASP A 94 -9.53 -0.91 2.55
CA ASP A 94 -10.64 -1.07 3.48
C ASP A 94 -11.71 -1.99 2.93
N THR A 95 -12.24 -2.86 3.77
CA THR A 95 -13.40 -3.71 3.46
C THR A 95 -14.73 -3.06 3.82
N CYS A 96 -14.72 -1.97 4.60
CA CYS A 96 -15.90 -1.31 5.17
C CYS A 96 -16.88 -2.27 5.86
N SER A 97 -16.35 -3.39 6.38
CA SER A 97 -17.12 -4.49 6.96
C SER A 97 -18.23 -5.02 6.03
N ARG A 98 -18.00 -5.00 4.71
CA ARG A 98 -18.93 -5.48 3.67
C ARG A 98 -18.19 -6.41 2.70
N ASP A 99 -18.74 -7.60 2.52
CA ASP A 99 -18.27 -8.64 1.60
C ASP A 99 -18.18 -8.18 0.15
N THR A 100 -19.24 -7.56 -0.39
CA THR A 100 -19.24 -7.07 -1.77
C THR A 100 -18.21 -5.98 -2.02
N TYR A 101 -17.96 -5.14 -1.00
CA TYR A 101 -16.97 -4.07 -1.07
C TYR A 101 -15.55 -4.65 -0.99
N ALA A 102 -15.32 -5.61 -0.08
CA ALA A 102 -14.07 -6.35 0.01
C ALA A 102 -13.74 -7.09 -1.30
N LEU A 103 -14.75 -7.67 -1.97
CA LEU A 103 -14.58 -8.30 -3.28
C LEU A 103 -14.13 -7.28 -4.34
N GLU A 104 -14.81 -6.13 -4.43
CA GLU A 104 -14.45 -5.05 -5.36
C GLU A 104 -13.01 -4.56 -5.12
N GLN A 105 -12.61 -4.42 -3.85
CA GLN A 105 -11.23 -4.08 -3.49
C GLN A 105 -10.23 -5.19 -3.87
N SER A 106 -10.60 -6.45 -3.67
CA SER A 106 -9.74 -7.61 -3.97
C SER A 106 -9.47 -7.74 -5.48
N LEU A 107 -10.40 -7.32 -6.33
CA LEU A 107 -10.19 -7.27 -7.78
C LEU A 107 -9.07 -6.32 -8.19
N THR A 108 -8.65 -5.42 -7.30
CA THR A 108 -7.54 -4.51 -7.56
C THR A 108 -6.16 -5.11 -7.26
N PHE A 109 -6.10 -6.38 -6.84
CA PHE A 109 -4.86 -7.12 -6.59
C PHE A 109 -4.47 -8.09 -7.71
N VAL A 110 -5.33 -8.31 -8.70
CA VAL A 110 -5.18 -9.35 -9.74
C VAL A 110 -4.92 -8.78 -11.12
#